data_AF-A0A933INA7-F1
#
_entry.id   AF-A0A933INA7-F1
#
_cell.length_a   1.000
_cell.length_b   1.000
_cell.length_c   1.000
_cell.angle_alpha   90.00
_cell.angle_beta   90.00
_cell.angle_gamma   90.00
#
_symmetry.space_group_name_H-M   'P 1'
#
loop_
_entity.id
_entity.type
_entity.pdbx_description
1 polymer ?
#
loop_
_entity_poly.entity_id
_entity_poly.type
_entity_poly.pdbx_seq_one_letter_code
_entity_poly.pdbx_strand_id
1 'polypeptide(L)' 'MNKEIDGRKQKRSYGRKKAFRCHVCNKELPFCWSCRCGFQICPDCLEKNKWGMSNDVTWFCPDCGKMRSF' A
#
# COMPACT_ATOMS: atom_id res chain seq x y z
N MET A 1 0.94 -25.88 -14.35
CA MET A 1 0.13 -24.91 -13.57
C MET A 1 1.04 -23.80 -13.07
N ASN A 2 0.72 -22.57 -13.45
CA ASN A 2 1.50 -21.35 -13.24
C ASN A 2 1.56 -20.94 -11.76
N LYS A 3 2.76 -20.58 -11.27
CA LYS A 3 2.90 -19.62 -10.16
C LYS A 3 4.05 -18.68 -10.50
N GLU A 4 3.67 -17.50 -10.99
CA GLU A 4 4.55 -16.38 -11.30
C GLU A 4 5.27 -15.92 -10.03
N ILE A 5 6.59 -15.98 -10.05
CA ILE A 5 7.46 -15.48 -8.97
C ILE A 5 7.86 -14.06 -9.38
N ASP A 6 7.10 -13.05 -8.93
CA ASP A 6 7.45 -11.63 -9.14
C ASP A 6 8.66 -11.26 -8.28
N GLY A 7 9.85 -11.56 -8.81
CA GLY A 7 11.12 -11.13 -8.26
C GLY A 7 11.37 -9.64 -8.52
N ARG A 8 10.64 -8.73 -7.86
CA ARG A 8 10.87 -7.29 -8.02
C ARG A 8 11.80 -6.72 -6.96
N LYS A 9 13.11 -6.90 -7.16
CA LYS A 9 14.17 -6.12 -6.48
C LYS A 9 13.96 -4.63 -6.77
N GLN A 10 13.32 -3.89 -5.86
CA GLN A 10 13.13 -2.44 -6.03
C GLN A 10 14.44 -1.69 -5.77
N LYS A 11 15.16 -1.41 -6.86
CA LYS A 11 16.27 -0.44 -6.90
C LYS A 11 15.80 0.90 -6.33
N ARG A 12 16.46 1.35 -5.26
CA ARG A 12 16.26 2.66 -4.62
C ARG A 12 16.70 3.78 -5.57
N SER A 13 15.86 4.11 -6.56
CA SER A 13 16.06 5.29 -7.42
C SER A 13 15.52 6.53 -6.69
N TYR A 14 16.42 7.26 -6.05
CA TYR A 14 16.21 8.54 -5.37
C TYR A 14 16.21 9.65 -6.43
N GLY A 15 15.10 9.85 -7.17
CA GLY A 15 15.06 10.96 -8.15
C GLY A 15 13.97 11.00 -9.22
N ARG A 16 13.07 10.01 -9.36
CA ARG A 16 11.88 10.16 -10.21
C ARG A 16 10.67 10.44 -9.33
N LYS A 17 9.81 11.39 -9.73
CA LYS A 17 8.47 11.58 -9.13
C LYS A 17 7.75 10.23 -9.19
N LYS A 18 7.82 9.44 -8.11
CA LYS A 18 7.30 8.08 -8.06
C LYS A 18 5.78 8.21 -8.02
N ALA A 19 5.12 7.99 -9.15
CA ALA A 19 3.72 7.64 -9.13
C ALA A 19 3.60 6.33 -8.32
N PHE A 20 2.88 6.38 -7.21
CA PHE A 20 2.60 5.21 -6.38
C PHE A 20 1.37 4.51 -6.93
N ARG A 21 1.40 3.19 -7.04
CA ARG A 21 0.25 2.42 -7.52
C ARG A 21 -0.46 1.76 -6.35
N CYS A 22 -1.74 2.09 -6.15
CA CYS A 22 -2.57 1.43 -5.16
C CYS A 22 -2.85 -0.01 -5.60
N HIS A 23 -2.66 -0.98 -4.72
CA HIS A 23 -2.93 -2.39 -5.03
C HIS A 23 -4.43 -2.71 -5.02
N VAL A 24 -5.25 -1.91 -4.34
CA VAL A 24 -6.71 -2.12 -4.24
C VAL A 24 -7.43 -1.63 -5.50
N CYS A 25 -7.21 -0.37 -5.89
CA CYS A 25 -7.89 0.23 -7.05
C CYS A 25 -7.04 0.25 -8.32
N ASN A 26 -5.78 -0.21 -8.26
CA ASN A 26 -4.82 -0.21 -9.38
C ASN A 26 -4.54 1.17 -9.99
N LYS A 27 -4.92 2.27 -9.33
CA LYS A 27 -4.67 3.63 -9.81
C LYS A 27 -3.27 4.10 -9.43
N GLU A 28 -2.64 4.79 -10.37
CA GLU A 28 -1.41 5.55 -10.15
C GLU A 28 -1.77 6.90 -9.51
N LEU A 29 -1.17 7.16 -8.35
CA LEU A 29 -1.48 8.29 -7.49
C LEU A 29 -0.19 8.97 -7.03
N PRO A 30 -0.24 10.27 -6.74
CA PRO A 30 0.93 10.99 -6.21
C PRO A 30 1.33 10.49 -4.82
N PHE A 31 0.41 9.81 -4.11
CA PHE A 31 0.61 9.34 -2.76
C PHE A 31 -0.13 8.01 -2.52
N CYS A 32 0.58 7.05 -1.91
CA CYS A 32 0.00 5.85 -1.31
C CYS A 32 0.76 5.52 -0.02
N TRP A 33 0.04 4.99 0.96
CA TRP A 33 0.61 4.37 2.14
C TRP A 33 1.30 3.07 1.74
N SER A 34 2.54 2.88 2.20
CA SER A 34 3.31 1.67 1.90
C SER A 34 3.52 0.84 3.17
N CYS A 35 3.13 -0.42 3.09
CA CYS A 35 3.39 -1.41 4.13
C CYS A 35 4.80 -2.00 3.95
N ARG A 36 5.44 -2.39 5.04
CA ARG A 36 6.72 -3.13 5.00
C ARG A 36 6.65 -4.47 4.24
N CYS A 37 5.46 -5.05 4.03
CA CYS A 37 5.31 -6.24 3.18
C CYS A 37 5.42 -5.95 1.68
N GLY A 38 5.42 -4.67 1.26
CA GLY A 38 5.41 -4.25 -0.15
C GLY A 38 4.03 -3.81 -0.65
N PHE A 39 2.98 -4.00 0.15
CA PHE A 39 1.62 -3.55 -0.18
C PHE A 39 1.53 -2.02 -0.16
N GLN A 40 0.81 -1.45 -1.14
CA GLN A 40 0.58 -0.01 -1.25
C GLN A 40 -0.92 0.28 -1.36
N ILE A 41 -1.42 1.23 -0.59
CA ILE A 41 -2.84 1.59 -0.56
C ILE A 41 -3.02 3.11 -0.59
N CYS A 42 -3.98 3.57 -1.40
CA CYS A 42 -4.30 4.99 -1.45
C CYS A 42 -5.15 5.42 -0.25
N PRO A 43 -5.14 6.72 0.10
CA PRO A 43 -5.98 7.25 1.18
C PRO A 43 -7.47 6.93 0.98
N ASP A 44 -8.00 7.08 -0.25
CA ASP A 44 -9.42 6.78 -0.55
C ASP A 44 -9.80 5.31 -0.26
N CYS A 45 -8.97 4.35 -0.69
CA CYS A 45 -9.22 2.93 -0.39
C CYS A 45 -9.00 2.61 1.09
N LEU A 46 -8.06 3.29 1.73
CA LEU A 46 -7.81 3.14 3.15
C LEU A 46 -9.01 3.63 3.97
N GLU A 47 -9.55 4.80 3.66
CA GLU A 47 -10.72 5.41 4.31
C GLU A 47 -11.97 4.57 4.10
N LYS A 48 -12.21 4.07 2.88
CA LYS A 48 -13.31 3.12 2.61
C LYS A 48 -13.21 1.84 3.44
N ASN A 49 -11.99 1.42 3.78
CA ASN A 49 -11.73 0.22 4.58
C ASN A 49 -11.54 0.53 6.07
N LYS A 50 -11.66 1.79 6.51
CA LYS A 50 -11.72 2.15 7.94
C LYS A 50 -13.09 1.73 8.47
N TRP A 51 -13.20 0.51 8.97
CA TRP A 51 -14.39 0.02 9.64
C TRP A 51 -14.50 0.60 11.06
N GLY A 52 -14.76 1.90 11.17
CA GLY A 52 -15.13 2.55 12.43
C GLY A 52 -14.04 2.58 13.52
N MET A 53 -12.75 2.34 13.20
CA MET A 53 -11.66 2.57 14.15
C MET A 53 -11.36 4.06 14.24
N SER A 54 -11.99 4.71 15.21
CA SER A 54 -11.87 6.14 15.56
C SER A 54 -10.54 6.54 16.21
N ASN A 55 -9.47 5.75 16.07
CA ASN A 55 -8.15 6.11 16.60
C ASN A 55 -7.22 6.50 15.45
N ASP A 56 -6.88 7.79 15.41
CA ASP A 56 -6.32 8.53 14.28
C ASP A 56 -4.96 8.05 13.75
N VAL A 57 -4.32 7.08 14.40
CA VAL A 57 -2.90 6.78 14.14
C VAL A 57 -2.64 5.42 13.47
N THR A 58 -3.59 4.47 13.48
CA THR A 58 -3.34 3.12 12.97
C THR A 58 -4.25 2.68 11.82
N TRP A 59 -3.68 1.97 10.84
CA TRP A 59 -4.41 1.28 9.77
C TRP A 59 -4.05 -0.20 9.69
N PHE A 60 -4.97 -1.01 9.20
CA PHE A 60 -4.78 -2.46 9.02
C PHE A 60 -4.35 -2.78 7.60
N CYS A 61 -3.23 -3.50 7.44
CA CYS A 61 -2.79 -3.94 6.12
C CYS A 61 -3.58 -5.18 5.67
N PRO A 62 -4.34 -5.11 4.57
CA PRO A 62 -5.16 -6.24 4.10
C PRO A 62 -4.33 -7.41 3.54
N ASP A 63 -3.07 -7.16 3.16
CA ASP A 63 -2.18 -8.18 2.59
C ASP A 63 -1.48 -9.02 3.67
N CYS A 64 -0.92 -8.38 4.70
CA CYS A 64 -0.17 -9.08 5.76
C CYS A 64 -0.90 -9.16 7.10
N GLY A 65 -2.10 -8.58 7.22
CA GLY A 65 -2.92 -8.61 8.42
C GLY A 65 -2.33 -7.90 9.64
N LYS A 66 -1.33 -7.02 9.46
CA LYS A 66 -0.67 -6.30 10.56
C LYS A 66 -1.23 -4.89 10.68
N MET A 67 -1.40 -4.43 11.92
CA MET A 67 -1.59 -3.01 12.20
C MET A 67 -0.30 -2.25 11.89
N ARG A 68 -0.47 -1.10 11.25
CA ARG A 68 0.57 -0.13 10.92
C ARG A 68 0.17 1.20 11.52
N SER A 69 1.14 1.93 12.04
CA SER A 69 0.98 3.36 12.25
C SER A 69 1.09 4.08 10.89
N PHE A 70 0.37 5.19 10.73
CA PHE A 70 0.55 6.12 9.60
C PHE A 70 2.02 6.55 9.46
#